data_AF-A0A2J8R2D3-F1
#
_entry.id   AF-A0A2J8R2D3-F1
#
_cell.length_a   1.000
_cell.length_b   1.000
_cell.length_c   1.000
_cell.angle_alpha   90.00
_cell.angle_beta   90.00
_cell.angle_gamma   90.00
#
_symmetry.space_group_name_H-M   'P 1'
#
loop_
_entity.id
_entity.type
_entity.pdbx_description
1 polymer ?
#
loop_
_entity_poly.entity_id
_entity_poly.type
_entity_poly.pdbx_seq_one_letter_code
_entity_poly.pdbx_strand_id
1 'polypeptide(L)'
;MPLHKYPVWLWKRLQLREGICSRLPGHYLRSLEEERTPTPVHYRPHGAKFKINPKNGQRERVEDVPIPIYFPPESQRGLWGGEGWIRGQIYANNDKLSKRLKKVWKPQLFERELYSEILDKKFTVTVTMRTLDLIDEAYGLDFYILKTPKEDLCSKFGMDLKRGMLLRLARQDPQLHPEDPERRAAIYDKYKEFAIPEEEAEWVGLTLEEAIEKQRLL
;
A
#
# COMPACT_ATOMS: atom_id res chain seq x y z
N MET A 1 38.18 20.99 -0.55
CA MET A 1 37.31 19.84 -0.86
C MET A 1 36.19 20.34 -1.76
N PRO A 2 35.96 19.76 -2.95
CA PRO A 2 34.82 20.16 -3.76
C PRO A 2 33.51 19.76 -3.08
N LEU A 3 32.51 20.63 -3.14
CA LEU A 3 31.15 20.36 -2.67
C LEU A 3 30.27 20.02 -3.88
N HIS A 4 29.30 19.12 -3.70
CA HIS A 4 28.30 18.85 -4.74
C HIS A 4 27.40 20.08 -4.94
N LYS A 5 27.01 20.34 -6.20
CA LYS A 5 26.03 21.39 -6.53
C LYS A 5 24.64 21.10 -5.95
N TYR A 6 24.27 19.81 -5.87
CA TYR A 6 22.99 19.34 -5.34
C TYR A 6 23.18 18.34 -4.19
N PRO A 7 22.36 18.41 -3.13
CA PRO A 7 22.30 17.41 -2.08
C PRO A 7 22.05 15.99 -2.61
N VAL A 8 22.69 14.98 -2.00
CA VAL A 8 22.62 13.57 -2.43
C VAL A 8 21.19 13.01 -2.44
N TRP A 9 20.36 13.39 -1.46
CA TRP A 9 18.97 12.93 -1.37
C TRP A 9 18.08 13.46 -2.51
N LEU A 10 18.49 14.53 -3.21
CA LEU A 10 17.75 15.08 -4.35
C LEU A 10 18.06 14.37 -5.68
N TRP A 11 19.12 13.57 -5.76
CA TRP A 11 19.54 12.98 -7.03
C TRP A 11 18.47 12.09 -7.66
N LYS A 12 17.68 11.38 -6.85
CA LYS A 12 16.55 10.59 -7.35
C LYS A 12 15.47 11.44 -8.01
N ARG A 13 15.16 12.61 -7.44
CA ARG A 13 14.19 13.55 -8.04
C ARG A 13 14.74 14.25 -9.28
N LEU A 14 16.04 14.51 -9.33
CA LEU A 14 16.69 15.05 -10.54
C LEU A 14 16.59 14.05 -11.70
N GLN A 15 16.80 12.76 -11.44
CA GLN A 15 16.63 11.70 -12.44
C GLN A 15 15.21 11.63 -13.00
N LEU A 16 14.17 11.94 -12.20
CA LEU A 16 12.79 11.98 -12.67
C LEU A 16 12.50 13.15 -13.64
N ARG A 17 13.33 14.21 -13.59
CA ARG A 17 13.19 15.40 -14.43
C ARG A 17 14.01 15.32 -15.72
N GLU A 18 14.80 14.28 -15.89
CA GLU A 18 15.69 14.08 -17.04
C GLU A 18 15.30 12.84 -17.87
N GLY A 19 15.76 12.80 -19.11
CA GLY A 19 15.72 11.60 -19.96
C GLY A 19 14.32 11.09 -20.29
N ILE A 20 14.10 9.78 -20.14
CA ILE A 20 12.81 9.12 -20.39
C ILE A 20 11.80 9.36 -19.27
N CYS A 21 12.28 9.56 -18.04
CA CYS A 21 11.42 9.74 -16.87
C CYS A 21 10.63 11.05 -16.93
N SER A 22 11.18 12.10 -17.54
CA SER A 22 10.47 13.37 -17.73
C SER A 22 9.31 13.31 -18.72
N ARG A 23 9.23 12.25 -19.54
CA ARG A 23 8.13 11.98 -20.47
C ARG A 23 7.02 11.13 -19.86
N LEU A 24 7.19 10.65 -18.62
CA LEU A 24 6.16 9.86 -17.94
C LEU A 24 4.91 10.73 -17.66
N PRO A 25 3.72 10.11 -17.58
CA PRO A 25 2.50 10.86 -17.32
C PRO A 25 2.53 11.62 -15.99
N GLY A 26 1.96 12.83 -15.99
CA GLY A 26 1.97 13.71 -14.82
C GLY A 26 1.24 13.13 -13.60
N HIS A 27 0.14 12.39 -13.80
CA HIS A 27 -0.59 11.75 -12.70
C HIS A 27 0.27 10.68 -12.00
N TYR A 28 1.04 9.90 -12.77
CA TYR A 28 1.95 8.89 -12.24
C TYR A 28 3.10 9.52 -11.44
N LEU A 29 3.73 10.57 -11.99
CA LEU A 29 4.81 11.30 -11.30
C LEU A 29 4.33 11.92 -9.97
N ARG A 30 3.13 12.50 -9.92
CA ARG A 30 2.53 13.00 -8.66
C ARG A 30 2.39 11.89 -7.62
N SER A 31 1.88 10.73 -8.03
CA SER A 31 1.72 9.58 -7.13
C SER A 31 3.04 8.99 -6.61
N LEU A 32 4.16 9.23 -7.30
CA LEU A 32 5.50 8.85 -6.84
C LEU A 32 6.10 9.86 -5.86
N GLU A 33 5.78 11.15 -6.02
CA GLU A 33 6.25 12.22 -5.14
C GLU A 33 5.41 12.33 -3.85
N GLU A 34 4.17 11.86 -3.87
CA GLU A 34 3.29 11.79 -2.70
C GLU A 34 3.78 10.75 -1.69
N GLU A 35 4.51 11.22 -0.67
CA GLU A 35 4.93 10.41 0.46
C GLU A 35 3.95 10.59 1.62
N ARG A 36 2.76 9.99 1.48
CA ARG A 36 1.76 9.96 2.55
C ARG A 36 2.17 8.98 3.64
N THR A 37 1.95 9.36 4.90
CA THR A 37 2.21 8.49 6.04
C THR A 37 1.17 7.37 6.09
N PRO A 38 1.61 6.10 6.17
CA PRO A 38 0.69 4.96 6.22
C PRO A 38 -0.08 4.91 7.55
N THR A 39 -1.17 4.15 7.54
CA THR A 39 -2.01 3.88 8.70
C THR A 39 -1.22 3.13 9.78
N PRO A 40 -1.31 3.51 11.07
CA PRO A 40 -0.59 2.84 12.15
C PRO A 40 -1.06 1.38 12.34
N VAL A 41 -0.11 0.44 12.30
CA VAL A 41 -0.36 -1.00 12.50
C VAL A 41 0.28 -1.50 13.81
N HIS A 42 1.60 -1.38 13.94
CA HIS A 42 2.36 -1.95 15.06
C HIS A 42 2.53 -1.01 16.26
N TYR A 43 1.85 0.13 16.25
CA TYR A 43 1.85 1.09 17.35
C TYR A 43 0.48 1.75 17.46
N ARG A 44 0.15 2.22 18.67
CA ARG A 44 -1.10 2.94 18.92
C ARG A 44 -0.85 4.44 18.77
N PRO A 45 -1.57 5.15 17.87
CA PRO A 45 -1.41 6.59 17.74
C PRO A 45 -1.90 7.30 19.00
N HIS A 46 -1.41 8.51 19.23
CA HIS A 46 -1.73 9.27 20.41
C HIS A 46 -3.16 9.84 20.43
N GLY A 47 -3.77 10.05 19.25
CA GLY A 47 -5.14 10.58 19.06
C GLY A 47 -5.28 12.09 19.27
N ALA A 48 -4.29 12.76 19.85
CA ALA A 48 -4.26 14.20 20.06
C ALA A 48 -2.84 14.74 19.87
N LYS A 49 -2.72 16.00 19.39
CA LYS A 49 -1.43 16.67 19.17
C LYS A 49 -0.75 17.12 20.47
N PHE A 50 -1.50 17.21 21.56
CA PHE A 50 -1.00 17.66 22.85
C PHE A 50 -1.50 16.73 23.96
N LYS A 51 -0.63 16.46 24.94
CA LYS A 51 -0.98 15.74 26.17
C LYS A 51 -0.41 16.49 27.37
N ILE A 52 -1.08 16.35 28.50
CA ILE A 52 -0.60 16.92 29.76
C ILE A 52 0.41 15.93 30.34
N ASN A 53 1.64 16.39 30.57
CA ASN A 53 2.67 15.55 31.18
C ASN A 53 2.32 15.32 32.66
N PRO A 54 2.18 14.07 33.11
CA PRO A 54 1.71 13.75 34.46
C PRO A 54 2.68 14.20 35.56
N LYS A 55 3.94 14.50 35.26
CA LYS A 55 4.93 14.92 36.26
C LYS A 55 4.90 16.41 36.57
N ASN A 56 4.65 17.26 35.58
CA ASN A 56 4.73 18.71 35.70
C ASN A 56 3.38 19.42 35.45
N GLY A 57 2.35 18.70 34.98
CA GLY A 57 1.05 19.27 34.64
C GLY A 57 1.06 20.17 33.41
N GLN A 58 2.15 20.21 32.64
CA GLN A 58 2.30 21.08 31.48
C GLN A 58 1.79 20.43 30.20
N ARG A 59 1.26 21.25 29.29
CA ARG A 59 0.79 20.81 27.97
C ARG A 59 1.98 20.67 27.01
N GLU A 60 2.33 19.44 26.69
CA GLU A 60 3.43 19.11 25.78
C GLU A 60 2.89 18.59 24.44
N ARG A 61 3.58 18.93 23.34
CA ARG A 61 3.26 18.39 22.01
C ARG A 61 3.73 16.95 21.93
N VAL A 62 2.90 16.08 21.39
CA VAL A 62 3.23 14.67 21.13
C VAL A 62 3.09 14.37 19.65
N GLU A 63 3.97 13.52 19.13
CA GLU A 63 4.01 13.13 17.72
C GLU A 63 4.04 11.61 17.59
N ASP A 64 3.31 11.12 16.59
CA ASP A 64 3.25 9.71 16.27
C ASP A 64 4.42 9.36 15.33
N VAL A 65 5.41 8.64 15.85
CA VAL A 65 6.59 8.22 15.07
C VAL A 65 6.40 6.77 14.63
N PRO A 66 6.37 6.49 13.31
CA PRO A 66 6.14 5.13 12.82
C PRO A 66 7.33 4.20 13.14
N ILE A 67 7.01 2.93 13.40
CA ILE A 67 8.02 1.89 13.59
C ILE A 67 8.57 1.47 12.21
N PRO A 68 9.90 1.39 12.02
CA PRO A 68 10.46 0.83 10.80
C PRO A 68 10.08 -0.64 10.61
N ILE A 69 9.32 -0.92 9.56
CA ILE A 69 8.86 -2.27 9.20
C ILE A 69 9.74 -2.81 8.07
N TYR A 70 10.12 -4.07 8.18
CA TYR A 70 10.77 -4.78 7.08
C TYR A 70 9.74 -5.65 6.34
N PHE A 71 9.54 -5.37 5.05
CA PHE A 71 8.70 -6.15 4.16
C PHE A 71 9.57 -7.15 3.38
N PRO A 72 9.49 -8.46 3.66
CA PRO A 72 10.27 -9.46 2.94
C PRO A 72 9.63 -9.74 1.56
N PRO A 73 10.35 -10.33 0.59
CA PRO A 73 9.82 -10.55 -0.77
C PRO A 73 8.50 -11.33 -0.82
N GLU A 74 8.25 -12.22 0.13
CA GLU A 74 7.01 -13.00 0.25
C GLU A 74 5.79 -12.10 0.49
N SER A 75 5.97 -10.95 1.16
CA SER A 75 4.91 -9.97 1.36
C SER A 75 4.39 -9.36 0.05
N GLN A 76 5.26 -9.24 -0.96
CA GLN A 76 4.92 -8.66 -2.26
C GLN A 76 4.09 -9.62 -3.12
N ARG A 77 4.04 -10.92 -2.75
CA ARG A 77 3.29 -11.97 -3.44
C ARG A 77 1.93 -12.26 -2.80
N GLY A 78 1.65 -11.70 -1.62
CA GLY A 78 0.42 -11.91 -0.86
C GLY A 78 -0.22 -10.60 -0.40
N LEU A 79 -1.15 -10.67 0.55
CA LEU A 79 -1.85 -9.51 1.10
C LEU A 79 -1.71 -9.48 2.63
N TRP A 80 -0.78 -8.67 3.15
CA TRP A 80 -0.44 -8.66 4.58
C TRP A 80 -1.11 -7.53 5.38
N GLY A 81 -1.83 -6.62 4.73
CA GLY A 81 -2.62 -5.58 5.42
C GLY A 81 -1.79 -4.57 6.22
N GLY A 82 -0.61 -4.22 5.71
CA GLY A 82 0.35 -3.34 6.36
C GLY A 82 1.20 -4.00 7.46
N GLU A 83 1.01 -5.30 7.73
CA GLU A 83 1.89 -6.05 8.62
C GLU A 83 3.22 -6.40 7.96
N GLY A 84 4.25 -6.57 8.78
CA GLY A 84 5.58 -6.95 8.34
C GLY A 84 6.46 -7.31 9.52
N TRP A 85 7.75 -7.49 9.27
CA TRP A 85 8.67 -7.91 10.32
C TRP A 85 9.17 -6.70 11.10
N ILE A 86 9.06 -6.77 12.43
CA ILE A 86 9.64 -5.78 13.33
C ILE A 86 10.99 -6.31 13.79
N ARG A 87 12.06 -5.57 13.47
CA ARG A 87 13.43 -5.89 13.93
C ARG A 87 13.81 -4.90 15.02
N GLY A 88 13.72 -5.33 16.27
CA GLY A 88 13.97 -4.45 17.41
C GLY A 88 14.78 -5.12 18.51
N GLN A 89 14.74 -4.49 19.68
CA GLN A 89 15.45 -4.91 20.86
C GLN A 89 14.49 -4.97 22.04
N ILE A 90 14.76 -5.87 22.97
CA ILE A 90 14.05 -6.00 24.25
C ILE A 90 15.05 -6.03 25.39
N TYR A 91 14.60 -5.64 26.57
CA TYR A 91 15.32 -5.88 27.81
C TYR A 91 14.84 -7.19 28.45
N ALA A 92 15.75 -7.97 29.03
CA ALA A 92 15.37 -9.18 29.75
C ALA A 92 14.43 -8.85 30.92
N ASN A 93 13.39 -9.66 31.12
CA ASN A 93 12.38 -9.43 32.16
C ASN A 93 11.71 -8.04 32.12
N ASN A 94 11.77 -7.34 30.98
CA ASN A 94 11.32 -5.96 30.79
C ASN A 94 11.97 -4.94 31.75
N ASP A 95 13.15 -5.23 32.29
CA ASP A 95 13.89 -4.32 33.17
C ASP A 95 15.02 -3.62 32.41
N LYS A 96 15.01 -2.29 32.39
CA LYS A 96 16.03 -1.45 31.72
C LYS A 96 17.45 -1.69 32.25
N LEU A 97 17.61 -2.14 33.50
CA LEU A 97 18.92 -2.44 34.08
C LEU A 97 19.47 -3.80 33.63
N SER A 98 18.62 -4.65 33.04
CA SER A 98 19.02 -5.95 32.53
C SER A 98 19.70 -5.86 31.15
N LYS A 99 20.18 -7.00 30.66
CA LYS A 99 20.79 -7.13 29.32
C LYS A 99 19.80 -6.85 28.19
N ARG A 100 20.30 -6.20 27.14
CA ARG A 100 19.56 -5.92 25.90
C ARG A 100 19.73 -7.08 24.90
N LEU A 101 18.62 -7.59 24.39
CA LEU A 101 18.55 -8.73 23.47
C LEU A 101 17.90 -8.29 22.15
N LYS A 102 18.35 -8.85 21.02
CA LYS A 102 17.71 -8.63 19.71
C LYS A 102 16.48 -9.53 19.61
N LYS A 103 15.36 -8.98 19.12
CA LYS A 103 14.12 -9.73 18.88
C LYS A 103 13.56 -9.37 17.51
N VAL A 104 13.12 -10.39 16.80
CA VAL A 104 12.38 -10.24 15.55
C VAL A 104 10.96 -10.75 15.79
N TRP A 105 9.98 -9.91 15.51
CA TRP A 105 8.56 -10.28 15.52
C TRP A 105 8.11 -10.51 14.09
N LYS A 106 7.47 -11.65 13.85
CA LYS A 106 6.94 -12.06 12.54
C LYS A 106 5.41 -12.11 12.64
N PRO A 107 4.70 -11.72 11.58
CA PRO A 107 3.25 -11.85 11.52
C PRO A 107 2.84 -13.31 11.37
N GLN A 108 1.59 -13.63 11.70
CA GLN A 108 1.00 -14.93 11.47
C GLN A 108 0.38 -14.97 10.06
N LEU A 109 0.75 -15.98 9.28
CA LEU A 109 0.36 -16.12 7.88
C LEU A 109 -0.57 -17.31 7.70
N PHE A 110 -1.56 -17.15 6.82
CA PHE A 110 -2.51 -18.18 6.42
C PHE A 110 -2.66 -18.19 4.91
N GLU A 111 -2.88 -19.37 4.34
CA GLU A 111 -3.29 -19.49 2.95
C GLU A 111 -4.81 -19.59 2.89
N ARG A 112 -5.44 -18.66 2.16
CA ARG A 112 -6.89 -18.58 1.99
C ARG A 112 -7.23 -18.36 0.53
N GLU A 113 -8.39 -18.85 0.15
CA GLU A 113 -8.96 -18.62 -1.18
C GLU A 113 -9.92 -17.44 -1.11
N LEU A 114 -9.68 -16.42 -1.92
CA LEU A 114 -10.53 -15.23 -2.01
C LEU A 114 -11.08 -15.09 -3.42
N TYR A 115 -12.33 -14.65 -3.53
CA TYR A 115 -13.00 -14.41 -4.80
C TYR A 115 -13.14 -12.91 -5.07
N SER A 116 -12.91 -12.51 -6.31
CA SER A 116 -13.17 -11.15 -6.82
C SER A 116 -14.35 -11.17 -7.78
N GLU A 117 -15.32 -10.30 -7.56
CA GLU A 117 -16.50 -10.13 -8.41
C GLU A 117 -16.11 -9.42 -9.71
N ILE A 118 -15.26 -8.38 -9.64
CA ILE A 118 -14.82 -7.62 -10.83
C ILE A 118 -13.98 -8.50 -11.75
N LEU A 119 -13.12 -9.36 -11.19
CA LEU A 119 -12.24 -10.24 -11.96
C LEU A 119 -12.88 -11.59 -12.31
N ASP A 120 -14.00 -11.95 -11.67
CA ASP A 120 -14.67 -13.25 -11.71
C ASP A 120 -13.68 -14.42 -11.57
N LYS A 121 -12.79 -14.32 -10.58
CA LYS A 121 -11.71 -15.29 -10.37
C LYS A 121 -11.43 -15.50 -8.88
N LYS A 122 -11.09 -16.75 -8.55
CA LYS A 122 -10.58 -17.13 -7.23
C LYS A 122 -9.05 -17.08 -7.20
N PHE A 123 -8.50 -16.63 -6.09
CA PHE A 123 -7.06 -16.53 -5.86
C PHE A 123 -6.70 -17.20 -4.55
N THR A 124 -5.69 -18.07 -4.58
CA THR A 124 -5.06 -18.63 -3.38
C THR A 124 -3.92 -17.72 -2.96
N VAL A 125 -4.13 -16.95 -1.89
CA VAL A 125 -3.21 -15.90 -1.45
C VAL A 125 -2.84 -16.08 0.02
N THR A 126 -1.59 -15.73 0.33
CA THR A 126 -1.13 -15.67 1.72
C THR A 126 -1.62 -14.37 2.36
N VAL A 127 -2.39 -14.50 3.43
CA VAL A 127 -3.02 -13.40 4.17
C VAL A 127 -2.68 -13.43 5.65
N THR A 128 -2.78 -12.29 6.32
CA THR A 128 -2.75 -12.17 7.79
C THR A 128 -4.17 -12.10 8.35
N MET A 129 -4.36 -12.29 9.66
CA MET A 129 -5.67 -12.08 10.29
C MET A 129 -6.18 -10.66 10.06
N ARG A 130 -5.32 -9.66 10.22
CA ARG A 130 -5.68 -8.25 9.99
C ARG A 130 -6.21 -8.02 8.57
N THR A 131 -5.62 -8.65 7.55
CA THR A 131 -6.14 -8.52 6.18
C THR A 131 -7.57 -9.04 6.07
N LEU A 132 -7.89 -10.16 6.72
CA LEU A 132 -9.25 -10.70 6.74
C LEU A 132 -10.22 -9.74 7.44
N ASP A 133 -9.84 -9.20 8.60
CA ASP A 133 -10.65 -8.22 9.33
C ASP A 133 -10.91 -6.96 8.49
N LEU A 134 -9.89 -6.45 7.78
CA LEU A 134 -10.02 -5.28 6.90
C LEU A 134 -10.89 -5.55 5.66
N ILE A 135 -10.88 -6.79 5.15
CA ILE A 135 -11.77 -7.21 4.06
C ILE A 135 -13.23 -7.24 4.54
N ASP A 136 -13.47 -7.75 5.75
CA ASP A 136 -14.79 -7.80 6.36
C ASP A 136 -15.31 -6.38 6.66
N GLU A 137 -14.47 -5.50 7.20
CA GLU A 137 -14.79 -4.07 7.41
C GLU A 137 -15.10 -3.32 6.09
N ALA A 138 -14.45 -3.72 4.99
CA ALA A 138 -14.69 -3.14 3.67
C ALA A 138 -15.90 -3.76 2.94
N TYR A 139 -16.53 -4.79 3.50
CA TYR A 139 -17.61 -5.58 2.91
C TYR A 139 -17.23 -6.24 1.57
N GLY A 140 -16.00 -6.73 1.46
CA GLY A 140 -15.54 -7.53 0.32
C GLY A 140 -14.12 -7.20 -0.14
N LEU A 141 -13.49 -8.18 -0.82
CA LEU A 141 -12.12 -8.06 -1.30
C LEU A 141 -11.96 -6.88 -2.28
N ASP A 142 -12.87 -6.76 -3.24
CA ASP A 142 -12.78 -5.74 -4.29
C ASP A 142 -12.83 -4.33 -3.70
N PHE A 143 -13.73 -4.10 -2.73
CA PHE A 143 -13.77 -2.84 -1.99
C PHE A 143 -12.50 -2.59 -1.18
N TYR A 144 -12.00 -3.60 -0.47
CA TYR A 144 -10.75 -3.48 0.28
C TYR A 144 -9.60 -3.06 -0.64
N ILE A 145 -9.43 -3.74 -1.79
CA ILE A 145 -8.37 -3.42 -2.74
C ILE A 145 -8.56 -2.00 -3.28
N LEU A 146 -9.75 -1.63 -3.76
CA LEU A 146 -10.00 -0.32 -4.37
C LEU A 146 -9.83 0.84 -3.38
N LYS A 147 -10.36 0.72 -2.15
CA LYS A 147 -10.30 1.75 -1.09
C LYS A 147 -8.91 1.92 -0.50
N THR A 148 -8.14 0.84 -0.34
CA THR A 148 -6.85 0.89 0.37
C THR A 148 -5.77 1.56 -0.49
N PRO A 149 -5.10 2.63 -0.03
CA PRO A 149 -4.07 3.31 -0.81
C PRO A 149 -2.77 2.47 -0.92
N LYS A 150 -1.85 2.89 -1.80
CA LYS A 150 -0.63 2.14 -2.13
C LYS A 150 0.27 1.91 -0.91
N GLU A 151 0.42 2.95 -0.09
CA GLU A 151 1.22 2.95 1.12
C GLU A 151 0.70 2.01 2.21
N ASP A 152 -0.62 1.76 2.27
CA ASP A 152 -1.23 0.87 3.27
C ASP A 152 -1.31 -0.57 2.78
N LEU A 153 -1.45 -0.78 1.46
CA LEU A 153 -1.53 -2.11 0.87
C LEU A 153 -0.19 -2.85 0.97
N CYS A 154 0.93 -2.11 0.83
CA CYS A 154 2.31 -2.61 0.97
C CYS A 154 2.64 -3.87 0.13
N SER A 155 1.90 -4.14 -0.95
CA SER A 155 2.04 -5.35 -1.76
C SER A 155 1.91 -5.06 -3.25
N LYS A 156 2.90 -5.50 -4.02
CA LYS A 156 2.89 -5.43 -5.48
C LYS A 156 1.72 -6.21 -6.09
N PHE A 157 1.49 -7.45 -5.64
CA PHE A 157 0.36 -8.25 -6.10
C PHE A 157 -0.99 -7.54 -5.89
N GLY A 158 -1.19 -6.92 -4.73
CA GLY A 158 -2.41 -6.15 -4.45
C GLY A 158 -2.57 -4.93 -5.37
N MET A 159 -1.47 -4.24 -5.70
CA MET A 159 -1.49 -3.12 -6.64
C MET A 159 -1.76 -3.56 -8.08
N ASP A 160 -1.27 -4.73 -8.48
CA ASP A 160 -1.56 -5.30 -9.80
C ASP A 160 -3.03 -5.75 -9.91
N LEU A 161 -3.61 -6.31 -8.84
CA LEU A 161 -5.05 -6.58 -8.75
C LEU A 161 -5.85 -5.28 -8.88
N LYS A 162 -5.47 -4.22 -8.15
CA LYS A 162 -6.11 -2.90 -8.25
C LYS A 162 -6.10 -2.39 -9.69
N ARG A 163 -4.95 -2.42 -10.37
CA ARG A 163 -4.86 -2.02 -11.78
C ARG A 163 -5.80 -2.84 -12.66
N GLY A 164 -5.80 -4.17 -12.51
CA GLY A 164 -6.68 -5.06 -13.27
C GLY A 164 -8.17 -4.74 -13.08
N MET A 165 -8.58 -4.48 -11.84
CA MET A 165 -9.96 -4.08 -11.51
C MET A 165 -10.31 -2.73 -12.15
N LEU A 166 -9.45 -1.71 -11.98
CA LEU A 166 -9.69 -0.36 -12.52
C LEU A 166 -9.78 -0.38 -14.05
N LEU A 167 -8.93 -1.16 -14.73
CA LEU A 167 -9.00 -1.31 -16.20
C LEU A 167 -10.30 -1.95 -16.65
N ARG A 168 -10.80 -2.96 -15.93
CA ARG A 168 -12.11 -3.56 -16.25
C ARG A 168 -13.27 -2.59 -16.03
N LEU A 169 -13.20 -1.77 -14.97
CA LEU A 169 -14.21 -0.74 -14.70
C LEU A 169 -14.20 0.36 -15.78
N ALA A 170 -13.01 0.77 -16.23
CA ALA A 170 -12.84 1.79 -17.25
C ALA A 170 -13.31 1.33 -18.64
N ARG A 171 -12.94 0.10 -19.04
CA ARG A 171 -13.26 -0.47 -20.36
C ARG A 171 -14.70 -0.97 -20.49
N GLN A 172 -15.40 -1.18 -19.37
CA GLN A 172 -16.73 -1.83 -19.35
C GLN A 172 -16.71 -3.15 -20.12
N ASP A 173 -15.71 -3.99 -19.81
CA ASP A 173 -15.39 -5.20 -20.57
C ASP A 173 -16.58 -6.17 -20.65
N PRO A 174 -17.10 -6.49 -21.86
CA PRO A 174 -18.23 -7.39 -22.02
C PRO A 174 -17.91 -8.85 -21.67
N GLN A 175 -16.64 -9.20 -21.44
CA GLN A 175 -16.24 -10.54 -21.01
C GLN A 175 -16.67 -10.88 -19.57
N LEU A 176 -17.00 -9.88 -18.74
CA LEU A 176 -17.50 -10.12 -17.39
C LEU A 176 -18.94 -10.66 -17.46
N HIS A 177 -19.14 -11.93 -17.11
CA HIS A 177 -20.42 -12.64 -17.24
C HIS A 177 -21.08 -12.44 -18.63
N PRO A 178 -20.57 -13.10 -19.69
CA PRO A 178 -21.07 -12.91 -21.05
C PRO A 178 -22.56 -13.25 -21.19
N GLU A 179 -23.03 -14.23 -20.42
CA GLU A 179 -24.40 -14.75 -20.45
C GLU A 179 -25.38 -13.94 -19.59
N ASP A 180 -24.90 -13.12 -18.65
CA ASP A 180 -25.74 -12.36 -17.70
C ASP A 180 -25.47 -10.84 -17.74
N PRO A 181 -26.08 -10.09 -18.68
CA PRO A 181 -25.91 -8.64 -18.78
C PRO A 181 -26.41 -7.86 -17.56
N GLU A 182 -27.51 -8.30 -16.93
CA GLU A 182 -28.08 -7.63 -15.75
C GLU A 182 -27.13 -7.69 -14.54
N ARG A 183 -26.55 -8.88 -14.31
CA ARG A 183 -25.57 -9.09 -13.24
C ARG A 183 -24.33 -8.23 -13.46
N ARG A 184 -23.85 -8.15 -14.71
CA ARG A 184 -22.72 -7.32 -15.10
C ARG A 184 -22.96 -5.85 -14.81
N ALA A 185 -24.12 -5.31 -15.24
CA ALA A 185 -24.49 -3.93 -14.97
C ALA A 185 -24.55 -3.64 -13.47
N ALA A 186 -25.15 -4.53 -12.68
CA ALA A 186 -25.22 -4.38 -11.22
C ALA A 186 -23.82 -4.36 -10.55
N ILE A 187 -22.86 -5.16 -11.03
CA ILE A 187 -21.48 -5.14 -10.54
C ILE A 187 -20.82 -3.79 -10.84
N TYR A 188 -20.94 -3.29 -12.07
CA TYR A 188 -20.36 -1.99 -12.43
C TYR A 188 -20.99 -0.83 -11.65
N ASP A 189 -22.31 -0.87 -11.44
CA ASP A 189 -23.03 0.13 -10.64
C ASP A 189 -22.59 0.12 -9.17
N LYS A 190 -22.23 -1.05 -8.63
CA LYS A 190 -21.72 -1.21 -7.26
C LYS A 190 -20.36 -0.54 -7.04
N TYR A 191 -19.47 -0.57 -8.05
CA TYR A 191 -18.10 -0.04 -7.94
C TYR A 191 -17.86 1.29 -8.69
N LYS A 192 -18.93 1.94 -9.17
CA LYS A 192 -18.85 3.17 -9.97
C LYS A 192 -18.08 4.33 -9.32
N GLU A 193 -17.99 4.36 -8.00
CA GLU A 193 -17.26 5.40 -7.25
C GLU A 193 -15.74 5.36 -7.49
N PHE A 194 -15.21 4.22 -7.95
CA PHE A 194 -13.79 4.03 -8.23
C PHE A 194 -13.46 4.06 -9.73
N ALA A 195 -14.40 4.45 -10.58
CA ALA A 195 -14.15 4.54 -12.02
C ALA A 195 -13.14 5.67 -12.31
N ILE A 196 -12.02 5.29 -12.91
CA ILE A 196 -10.93 6.19 -13.32
C ILE A 196 -10.76 6.02 -14.85
N PRO A 197 -10.36 7.06 -15.60
CA PRO A 197 -10.07 6.93 -17.03
C PRO A 197 -9.05 5.83 -17.30
N GLU A 198 -9.22 5.12 -18.41
CA GLU A 198 -8.32 4.03 -18.81
C GLU A 198 -6.86 4.49 -18.87
N GLU A 199 -6.62 5.68 -19.43
CA GLU A 199 -5.30 6.29 -19.55
C GLU A 199 -4.58 6.47 -18.21
N GLU A 200 -5.31 6.69 -17.10
CA GLU A 200 -4.72 6.83 -15.77
C GLU A 200 -4.64 5.49 -15.05
N ALA A 201 -5.70 4.66 -15.15
CA ALA A 201 -5.76 3.33 -14.55
C ALA A 201 -4.60 2.44 -14.98
N GLU A 202 -4.18 2.59 -16.24
CA GLU A 202 -3.09 1.87 -16.87
C GLU A 202 -1.70 2.09 -16.22
N TRP A 203 -1.52 3.15 -15.45
CA TRP A 203 -0.26 3.47 -14.76
C TRP A 203 -0.30 3.18 -13.26
N VAL A 204 -1.48 2.81 -12.73
CA VAL A 204 -1.65 2.50 -11.31
C VAL A 204 -0.81 1.28 -10.93
N GLY A 205 -0.07 1.40 -9.82
CA GLY A 205 0.68 0.29 -9.24
C GLY A 205 1.96 -0.11 -9.98
N LEU A 206 2.31 0.56 -11.09
CA LEU A 206 3.59 0.33 -11.74
C LEU A 206 4.76 0.78 -10.85
N THR A 207 5.86 0.04 -10.90
CA THR A 207 7.14 0.52 -10.35
C THR A 207 7.79 1.51 -11.32
N LEU A 208 8.81 2.24 -10.86
CA LEU A 208 9.52 3.18 -11.73
C LEU A 208 10.14 2.47 -12.94
N GLU A 209 10.68 1.27 -12.73
CA GLU A 209 11.27 0.44 -13.79
C GLU A 209 10.21 -0.03 -14.79
N GLU A 210 9.07 -0.51 -14.31
CA GLU A 210 7.95 -0.94 -15.16
C GLU A 210 7.37 0.24 -15.96
N ALA A 211 7.25 1.41 -15.34
CA ALA A 211 6.77 2.62 -16.00
C ALA A 211 7.74 3.11 -17.09
N ILE A 212 9.05 3.06 -16.84
CA ILE A 212 10.08 3.39 -17.83
C ILE A 212 10.00 2.42 -19.01
N GLU A 213 9.90 1.12 -18.74
CA GLU A 213 9.81 0.10 -19.80
C GLU A 213 8.52 0.26 -20.62
N LYS A 214 7.39 0.50 -19.97
CA LYS A 214 6.14 0.82 -20.65
C LYS A 214 6.29 2.04 -21.56
N GLN A 215 6.86 3.14 -21.05
CA GLN A 215 7.09 4.36 -21.83
C GLN A 215 8.09 4.17 -22.98
N ARG A 216 8.99 3.18 -22.88
CA ARG A 216 9.96 2.84 -23.94
C ARG A 216 9.31 2.07 -25.09
N LEU A 217 8.26 1.29 -24.79
CA LEU A 217 7.54 0.47 -25.75
C LEU A 217 6.41 1.22 -26.47
N LEU A 218 5.93 2.32 -25.88
CA LEU A 218 5.00 3.28 -26.50
C LEU A 218 5.71 4.16 -27.53
#